data_AF-A0A0E9PPR0-F1
#
_entry.id   AF-A0A0E9PPR0-F1
#
_cell.length_a   1.000
_cell.length_b   1.000
_cell.length_c   1.000
_cell.angle_alpha   90.00
_cell.angle_beta   90.00
_cell.angle_gamma   90.00
#
_symmetry.space_group_name_H-M   'P 1'
#
loop_
_entity.id
_entity.type
_entity.pdbx_description
1 polymer ?
#
loop_
_entity_poly.entity_id
_entity_poly.type
_entity_poly.pdbx_seq_one_letter_code
_entity_poly.pdbx_strand_id
1 'polypeptide(L)'
;MTQRNLKYNTKREVRRRPRFLSGKDVEKKLKSGTPEASGSSATSVPKHWDQEALADFEYKLICLSATSTEFQQVQKLFKRTMPTSTVHSIQRIQNPSLHKVFQ
;
A
#
# COMPACT_ATOMS: atom_id res chain seq x y z
N MET A 1 0.16 16.34 -19.61
CA MET A 1 -1.13 16.02 -20.27
C MET A 1 -2.13 15.59 -19.20
N THR A 2 -3.37 16.08 -19.23
CA THR A 2 -4.43 15.71 -18.26
C THR A 2 -5.58 15.05 -18.99
N GLN A 3 -6.12 13.98 -18.41
CA GLN A 3 -7.31 13.30 -18.91
C GLN A 3 -8.52 13.78 -18.11
N ARG A 4 -9.60 14.12 -18.80
CA ARG A 4 -10.90 14.46 -18.21
C ARG A 4 -11.91 13.36 -18.52
N ASN A 5 -12.67 12.95 -17.51
CA ASN A 5 -13.87 12.15 -17.71
C ASN A 5 -15.06 13.10 -17.97
N LEU A 6 -15.71 12.99 -19.13
CA LEU A 6 -16.82 13.89 -19.51
C LEU A 6 -18.13 13.57 -18.79
N LYS A 7 -18.35 12.31 -18.41
CA LYS A 7 -19.57 11.87 -17.72
C LYS A 7 -19.56 12.29 -16.24
N TYR A 8 -18.40 12.18 -15.59
CA TYR A 8 -18.24 12.44 -14.15
C TYR A 8 -17.47 13.72 -13.83
N ASN A 9 -17.06 14.47 -14.85
CA ASN A 9 -16.29 15.73 -14.74
C ASN A 9 -14.99 15.66 -13.92
N THR A 10 -14.45 14.46 -13.68
CA THR A 10 -13.18 14.27 -12.96
C THR A 10 -11.98 14.50 -13.86
N LYS A 11 -10.89 15.05 -13.29
CA LYS A 11 -9.61 15.27 -13.99
C LYS A 11 -8.50 14.47 -13.31
N ARG A 12 -7.60 13.90 -14.10
CA ARG A 12 -6.38 13.23 -13.62
C ARG A 12 -5.19 13.53 -14.51
N GLU A 13 -3.99 13.50 -13.95
CA GLU A 13 -2.77 13.51 -14.75
C GLU A 13 -2.64 12.23 -15.56
N VAL A 14 -2.21 12.36 -16.81
CA VAL A 14 -1.84 11.19 -17.61
C VAL A 14 -0.52 10.65 -17.06
N ARG A 15 -0.55 9.43 -16.52
CA ARG A 15 0.63 8.72 -16.03
C ARG A 15 0.88 7.49 -16.90
N ARG A 16 2.15 7.12 -17.04
CA ARG A 16 2.54 5.85 -17.68
C ARG A 16 1.97 4.69 -16.85
N ARG A 17 1.49 3.64 -17.52
CA ARG A 17 1.13 2.39 -16.84
C ARG A 17 2.39 1.86 -16.12
N PRO A 18 2.32 1.49 -14.84
CA PRO A 18 3.42 0.81 -14.17
C PRO A 18 3.85 -0.42 -14.96
N ARG A 19 5.15 -0.71 -15.00
CA ARG A 19 5.65 -1.94 -15.64
C ARG A 19 5.09 -3.13 -14.88
N PHE A 20 4.56 -4.10 -15.62
CA PHE A 20 4.13 -5.37 -15.04
C PHE A 20 5.36 -6.10 -14.48
N LEU A 21 5.26 -6.59 -13.25
CA LEU A 21 6.24 -7.47 -12.63
C LEU A 21 5.59 -8.84 -12.50
N SER A 22 6.18 -9.85 -13.14
CA SER A 22 5.72 -11.24 -13.00
C SER A 22 6.17 -11.82 -11.66
N GLY A 23 5.56 -12.94 -11.23
CA GLY A 23 6.00 -13.64 -10.01
C GLY A 23 7.49 -13.99 -10.02
N LYS A 24 8.02 -14.37 -11.18
CA LYS A 24 9.47 -14.62 -11.38
C LYS A 24 10.32 -13.36 -11.22
N ASP A 25 9.82 -12.21 -11.69
CA ASP A 25 10.52 -10.93 -11.54
C ASP A 25 10.58 -10.51 -10.06
N VAL A 26 9.49 -10.73 -9.33
CA VAL A 26 9.40 -10.46 -7.89
C VAL A 26 10.35 -11.37 -7.12
N GLU A 27 10.35 -12.68 -7.38
CA GLU A 27 11.29 -13.63 -6.78
C GLU A 27 12.74 -13.27 -7.06
N LYS A 28 13.06 -12.89 -8.31
CA LYS A 28 14.41 -12.49 -8.69
C LYS A 28 14.85 -11.25 -7.92
N LYS A 29 13.96 -10.25 -7.76
CA LYS A 29 14.24 -9.04 -6.98
C LYS A 29 14.44 -9.32 -5.49
N LEU A 30 13.70 -10.26 -4.92
CA LEU A 30 13.87 -10.70 -3.53
C LEU A 30 15.20 -11.44 -3.32
N LYS A 31 15.61 -12.26 -4.30
CA LYS A 31 16.85 -13.04 -4.27
C LYS A 31 18.10 -12.20 -4.58
N SER A 32 17.98 -11.14 -5.37
CA SER A 32 19.12 -10.36 -5.88
C SER A 32 19.55 -9.21 -4.97
N GLY A 33 19.51 -9.37 -3.64
CA GLY A 33 19.78 -8.33 -2.64
C GLY A 33 20.86 -7.34 -3.08
N THR A 34 20.42 -6.16 -3.56
CA THR A 34 21.33 -5.10 -4.01
C THR A 34 21.36 -4.05 -2.89
N PRO A 35 22.52 -3.84 -2.23
CA PRO A 35 22.63 -2.91 -1.12
C PRO A 35 23.16 -1.57 -1.64
N GLU A 36 22.33 -0.71 -2.23
CA GLU A 36 22.76 0.67 -2.52
C GLU A 36 21.68 1.71 -2.22
N ALA A 37 21.70 2.16 -0.97
CA ALA A 37 21.85 3.58 -0.64
C ALA A 37 22.30 3.67 0.84
N SER A 38 23.57 4.01 1.05
CA SER A 38 24.12 4.38 2.35
C SER A 38 23.34 5.57 2.92
N GLY A 39 22.45 5.27 3.86
CA GLY A 39 21.64 6.22 4.59
C GLY A 39 21.06 5.54 5.82
N SER A 40 21.81 5.59 6.91
CA SER A 40 21.48 5.10 8.25
C SER A 40 19.97 5.06 8.58
N SER A 41 19.40 3.86 8.72
CA SER A 41 18.68 3.43 9.93
C SER A 41 18.28 1.97 9.79
N ALA A 42 18.24 1.25 10.91
CA ALA A 42 17.69 -0.10 11.00
C ALA A 42 16.39 -0.23 10.20
N THR A 43 16.22 -1.36 9.49
CA THR A 43 15.04 -1.74 8.72
C THR A 43 13.77 -1.65 9.56
N SER A 44 13.21 -0.46 9.67
CA SER A 44 12.16 -0.13 10.60
C SER A 44 10.86 -0.14 9.81
N VAL A 45 10.20 -1.29 9.83
CA VAL A 45 8.75 -1.32 9.64
C VAL A 45 8.13 -0.22 10.52
N PRO A 46 7.09 0.51 10.06
CA PRO A 46 6.56 1.63 10.83
C PRO A 46 6.19 1.23 12.27
N LYS A 47 6.54 2.05 13.26
CA LYS A 47 6.33 1.75 14.70
C LYS A 47 4.87 1.44 15.08
N HIS A 48 3.91 1.85 14.26
CA HIS A 48 2.48 1.60 14.47
C HIS A 48 2.01 0.26 13.89
N TRP A 49 2.92 -0.54 13.31
CA TRP A 49 2.63 -1.89 12.86
C TRP A 49 2.73 -2.86 14.03
N ASP A 50 1.76 -3.77 14.09
CA ASP A 50 1.81 -4.94 14.96
C ASP A 50 3.08 -5.76 14.67
N GLN A 51 4.03 -5.71 15.61
CA GLN A 51 5.38 -6.22 15.46
C GLN A 51 5.51 -7.67 15.92
N GLU A 52 4.54 -8.15 16.72
CA GLU A 52 4.42 -9.54 17.18
C GLU A 52 4.02 -10.48 16.04
N ALA A 53 3.39 -9.93 15.00
CA ALA A 53 2.84 -10.69 13.89
C ALA A 53 3.82 -11.00 12.75
N LEU A 54 5.11 -10.65 12.94
CA LEU A 54 6.16 -10.75 11.93
C LEU A 54 6.88 -12.11 11.92
N ALA A 55 6.60 -12.98 12.89
CA ALA A 55 7.32 -14.24 13.08
C ALA A 55 6.79 -15.39 12.21
N ASP A 56 5.47 -15.44 11.92
CA ASP A 56 4.85 -16.66 11.39
C ASP A 56 4.40 -16.61 9.91
N PHE A 57 4.28 -15.44 9.26
CA PHE A 57 3.78 -15.37 7.87
C PHE A 57 4.39 -14.23 7.02
N GLU A 58 4.50 -14.48 5.71
CA GLU A 58 5.02 -13.55 4.69
C GLU A 58 4.16 -12.28 4.47
N TYR A 59 2.97 -12.19 5.07
CA TYR A 59 2.19 -10.96 5.23
C TYR A 59 1.02 -11.19 6.20
N LYS A 60 0.51 -10.12 6.82
CA LYS A 60 -0.70 -10.17 7.67
C LYS A 60 -1.73 -9.14 7.23
N LEU A 61 -3.00 -9.49 7.39
CA LEU A 61 -4.13 -8.57 7.28
C LEU A 61 -4.59 -8.17 8.67
N ILE A 62 -4.56 -6.88 8.98
CA ILE A 62 -5.08 -6.34 10.24
C ILE A 62 -6.39 -5.63 9.99
N CYS A 63 -7.46 -6.10 10.62
CA CYS A 63 -8.74 -5.40 10.58
C CYS A 63 -8.63 -4.10 11.39
N LEU A 64 -8.90 -2.96 10.75
CA LEU A 64 -8.91 -1.67 11.42
C LEU A 64 -10.26 -1.45 12.10
N SER A 65 -10.22 -0.97 13.34
CA SER A 65 -11.43 -0.52 14.03
C SER A 65 -12.02 0.70 13.34
N ALA A 66 -13.35 0.75 13.22
CA ALA A 66 -14.09 1.89 12.68
C ALA A 66 -13.85 3.20 13.46
N THR A 67 -13.45 3.10 14.73
CA THR A 67 -13.13 4.25 15.58
C THR A 67 -11.70 4.76 15.42
N SER A 68 -10.83 4.01 14.73
CA SER A 68 -9.45 4.44 14.52
C SER A 68 -9.38 5.63 13.56
N THR A 69 -8.47 6.55 13.83
CA THR A 69 -8.20 7.70 12.95
C THR A 69 -7.79 7.24 11.55
N GLU A 70 -7.03 6.15 11.46
CA GLU A 70 -6.61 5.53 10.20
C GLU A 70 -7.82 5.07 9.37
N PHE A 71 -8.76 4.34 9.98
CA PHE A 71 -9.98 3.89 9.30
C PHE A 71 -10.78 5.07 8.75
N GLN A 72 -11.00 6.10 9.58
CA GLN A 72 -11.79 7.27 9.19
C GLN A 72 -11.13 8.04 8.03
N GLN A 73 -9.81 8.18 8.04
CA GLN A 73 -9.07 8.83 6.96
C GLN A 73 -9.20 8.06 5.63
N VAL A 74 -9.00 6.74 5.66
CA VAL A 74 -9.12 5.90 4.46
C VAL A 74 -10.57 5.90 3.95
N GLN A 75 -11.54 5.76 4.85
CA GLN A 75 -12.97 5.80 4.50
C GLN A 75 -13.34 7.14 3.86
N LYS A 76 -12.88 8.27 4.41
CA LYS A 76 -13.11 9.61 3.86
C LYS A 76 -12.54 9.74 2.44
N LEU A 77 -11.32 9.27 2.21
CA LEU A 77 -10.69 9.28 0.89
C LEU A 77 -11.46 8.41 -0.12
N PHE A 78 -11.90 7.22 0.29
CA PHE A 78 -12.70 6.34 -0.54
C PHE A 78 -14.05 6.96 -0.91
N LYS A 79 -14.77 7.50 0.09
CA LYS A 79 -16.08 8.13 -0.11
C LYS A 79 -16.03 9.38 -1.00
N ARG A 80 -14.88 10.07 -1.06
CA ARG A 80 -14.68 11.20 -1.99
C ARG A 80 -14.83 10.78 -3.45
N THR A 81 -14.45 9.55 -3.81
CA THR A 81 -14.57 9.05 -5.18
C THR A 81 -15.72 8.06 -5.36
N MET A 82 -16.17 7.40 -4.29
CA MET A 82 -17.24 6.39 -4.28
C MET A 82 -18.29 6.71 -3.19
N PRO A 83 -19.12 7.74 -3.37
CA PRO A 83 -20.00 8.24 -2.31
C PRO A 83 -21.12 7.26 -1.92
N THR A 84 -21.68 6.54 -2.90
CA THR A 84 -22.85 5.67 -2.72
C THR A 84 -22.51 4.27 -2.19
N SER A 85 -21.23 3.88 -2.15
CA SER A 85 -20.81 2.52 -1.78
C SER A 85 -20.65 2.35 -0.27
N THR A 86 -21.16 1.26 0.30
CA THR A 86 -21.00 0.94 1.73
C THR A 86 -19.65 0.25 1.98
N VAL A 87 -18.92 0.70 3.01
CA VAL A 87 -17.65 0.09 3.43
C VAL A 87 -17.94 -0.87 4.58
N HIS A 88 -17.73 -2.17 4.37
CA HIS A 88 -17.97 -3.20 5.39
C HIS A 88 -16.80 -3.36 6.34
N SER A 89 -15.57 -3.35 5.82
CA SER A 89 -14.35 -3.45 6.61
C SER A 89 -13.20 -2.78 5.87
N ILE A 90 -12.19 -2.36 6.62
CA ILE A 90 -10.91 -1.89 6.07
C ILE A 90 -9.83 -2.73 6.75
N GLN A 91 -8.99 -3.37 5.93
CA GLN A 91 -7.90 -4.19 6.41
C GLN A 91 -6.58 -3.58 5.96
N ARG A 92 -5.67 -3.38 6.90
CA ARG A 92 -4.30 -2.95 6.65
C ARG A 92 -3.46 -4.17 6.29
N ILE A 93 -2.86 -4.14 5.12
CA ILE A 93 -1.92 -5.16 4.67
C ILE A 93 -0.55 -4.82 5.25
N GLN A 94 0.00 -5.71 6.06
CA GLN A 94 1.35 -5.64 6.56
C GLN A 94 2.20 -6.67 5.84
N ASN A 95 2.99 -6.23 4.87
CA ASN A 95 3.94 -7.06 4.16
C ASN A 95 5.34 -6.44 4.29
N PRO A 96 6.19 -6.94 5.22
CA PRO A 96 7.53 -6.41 5.43
C PRO A 96 8.42 -6.54 4.20
N SER A 97 8.33 -7.66 3.48
CA SER A 97 9.16 -7.94 2.30
C SER A 97 8.88 -6.94 1.17
N LEU A 98 7.61 -6.68 0.87
CA LEU A 98 7.22 -5.65 -0.11
C LEU A 98 7.53 -4.23 0.38
N HIS A 99 7.35 -3.96 1.68
CA HIS A 99 7.65 -2.64 2.24
C HIS A 99 9.15 -2.32 2.15
N LYS A 100 10.04 -3.30 2.34
CA LYS A 100 11.48 -3.15 2.16
C LYS A 100 11.88 -2.81 0.72
N VAL A 101 11.19 -3.37 -0.27
CA VAL A 101 11.46 -3.11 -1.70
C VAL A 101 10.83 -1.80 -2.19
N PHE A 102 9.82 -1.28 -1.49
CA PHE A 102 9.09 -0.07 -1.87
C PHE A 102 9.74 1.24 -1.39
N GLN A 103 10.50 1.21 -0.28
CA GLN A 103 11.25 2.37 0.19
C GLN A 103 12.32 2.80 -0.81
#